data_AF-A0A2S9X8Y6-F1
#
_entry.id   AF-A0A2S9X8Y6-F1
#
_cell.length_a   1.000
_cell.length_b   1.000
_cell.length_c   1.000
_cell.angle_alpha   90.00
_cell.angle_beta   90.00
_cell.angle_gamma   90.00
#
_symmetry.space_group_name_H-M   'P 1'
#
loop_
_entity.id
_entity.type
_entity.pdbx_description
1 polymer ?
#
loop_
_entity_poly.entity_id
_entity_poly.type
_entity_poly.pdbx_seq_one_letter_code
_entity_poly.pdbx_strand_id
1 'polypeptide(L)'
;MLTLAILSSIPDHRRGQGCLFDLPHVLLCSILAVLAGADSYRSVYRFINVRRDWLRQHTGLNWRRKPCYTALYTILRGIDAAALEQALRQQAAQLTTPAKNEGLCAIALDGKTLRGSLDQAAQTPALQWLSAFRHLDHLVLGQVSWRDGDKNNEIAAAQQLIEELGLPGQLYTLDALHCQKNTADCSKKRQ
;
A
#
# COMPACT_ATOMS: atom_id res chain seq x y z
N MET A 1 -17.51 4.00 5.16
CA MET A 1 -17.19 5.31 4.54
C MET A 1 -15.76 5.80 4.79
N LEU A 2 -15.01 5.28 5.78
CA LEU A 2 -13.62 5.68 6.08
C LEU A 2 -12.66 5.60 4.87
N THR A 3 -12.80 4.56 4.05
CA THR A 3 -11.90 4.32 2.92
C THR A 3 -12.00 5.41 1.85
N LEU A 4 -13.19 5.93 1.53
CA LEU A 4 -13.32 6.94 0.47
C LEU A 4 -12.73 8.30 0.89
N ALA A 5 -12.90 8.67 2.16
CA ALA A 5 -12.33 9.89 2.72
C ALA A 5 -10.80 9.85 2.67
N ILE A 6 -10.20 8.71 3.01
CA ILE A 6 -8.75 8.53 2.97
C ILE A 6 -8.25 8.49 1.52
N LEU A 7 -8.95 7.82 0.61
CA LEU A 7 -8.58 7.83 -0.82
C LEU A 7 -8.71 9.23 -1.46
N SER A 8 -9.47 10.14 -0.84
CA SER A 8 -9.59 11.54 -1.31
C SER A 8 -8.41 12.43 -0.93
N SER A 9 -7.55 12.01 0.00
CA SER A 9 -6.32 12.74 0.30
C SER A 9 -5.22 12.53 -0.75
N ILE A 10 -5.37 11.54 -1.62
CA ILE A 10 -4.40 11.21 -2.67
C ILE A 10 -4.46 12.28 -3.77
N PRO A 11 -3.32 12.92 -4.12
CA PRO A 11 -3.30 13.97 -5.12
C PRO A 11 -3.69 13.44 -6.50
N ASP A 12 -4.58 14.15 -7.17
CA ASP A 12 -4.94 13.84 -8.54
C ASP A 12 -3.91 14.41 -9.51
N HIS A 13 -3.08 13.54 -10.08
CA HIS A 13 -2.06 13.87 -11.08
C HIS A 13 -2.64 14.38 -12.40
N ARG A 14 -3.95 14.22 -12.63
CA ARG A 14 -4.61 14.57 -13.88
C ARG A 14 -4.90 16.07 -13.92
N ARG A 15 -4.86 16.66 -15.12
CA ARG A 15 -5.25 18.06 -15.33
C ARG A 15 -6.76 18.22 -15.10
N GLY A 16 -7.17 19.26 -14.37
CA GLY A 16 -8.57 19.46 -13.92
C GLY A 16 -9.64 19.47 -15.03
N GLN A 17 -9.28 19.78 -16.28
CA GLN A 17 -10.21 19.74 -17.43
C GLN A 17 -10.53 18.31 -17.93
N GLY A 18 -9.85 17.26 -17.43
CA GLY A 18 -9.98 15.87 -17.87
C GLY A 18 -10.58 14.90 -16.85
N CYS A 19 -11.02 15.38 -15.68
CA CYS A 19 -11.48 14.52 -14.58
C CYS A 19 -12.96 14.12 -14.74
N LEU A 20 -13.26 13.28 -15.73
CA LEU A 20 -14.59 12.67 -15.91
C LEU A 20 -14.94 11.63 -14.83
N PHE A 21 -13.92 11.07 -14.18
CA PHE A 21 -14.05 10.02 -13.18
C PHE A 21 -13.32 10.45 -11.92
N ASP A 22 -14.04 10.51 -10.80
CA ASP A 22 -13.46 10.85 -9.50
C ASP A 22 -12.38 9.83 -9.12
N LEU A 23 -11.16 10.32 -8.82
CA LEU A 23 -10.03 9.46 -8.49
C LEU A 23 -10.32 8.53 -7.30
N PRO A 24 -10.94 8.97 -6.20
CA PRO A 24 -11.22 8.10 -5.05
C PRO A 24 -12.13 6.92 -5.41
N HIS A 25 -13.12 7.14 -6.27
CA HIS A 25 -14.00 6.08 -6.76
C HIS A 25 -13.29 5.13 -7.71
N VAL A 26 -12.40 5.62 -8.58
CA VAL A 26 -11.59 4.76 -9.45
C VAL A 26 -10.69 3.85 -8.61
N LEU A 27 -10.04 4.41 -7.59
CA LEU A 27 -9.19 3.66 -6.65
C LEU A 27 -10.01 2.62 -5.88
N LEU A 28 -11.13 3.02 -5.29
CA LEU A 28 -11.99 2.12 -4.53
C LEU A 28 -12.49 0.96 -5.40
N CYS A 29 -12.96 1.25 -6.62
CA CYS A 29 -13.41 0.21 -7.54
C CYS A 29 -12.27 -0.73 -7.94
N SER A 30 -11.05 -0.22 -8.08
CA SER A 30 -9.87 -1.02 -8.42
C SER A 30 -9.45 -1.92 -7.26
N ILE A 31 -9.46 -1.41 -6.03
CA ILE A 31 -9.19 -2.20 -4.82
C ILE A 31 -10.23 -3.32 -4.68
N LEU A 32 -11.52 -3.01 -4.83
CA LEU A 32 -12.59 -4.00 -4.78
C LEU A 32 -12.45 -5.07 -5.88
N ALA A 33 -12.00 -4.66 -7.07
CA ALA A 33 -11.72 -5.61 -8.14
C ALA A 33 -10.58 -6.56 -7.77
N VAL A 34 -9.47 -6.04 -7.22
CA VAL A 34 -8.31 -6.85 -6.79
C VAL A 34 -8.71 -7.81 -5.66
N LEU A 35 -9.49 -7.34 -4.68
CA LEU A 35 -10.04 -8.19 -3.61
C LEU A 35 -10.97 -9.29 -4.16
N ALA A 36 -11.64 -9.04 -5.28
CA ALA A 36 -12.44 -10.02 -5.99
C ALA A 36 -11.62 -10.91 -6.96
N GLY A 37 -10.29 -10.84 -6.92
CA GLY A 37 -9.38 -11.67 -7.71
C GLY A 37 -8.93 -11.06 -9.04
N ALA A 38 -9.09 -9.74 -9.25
CA ALA A 38 -8.53 -9.08 -10.42
C ALA A 38 -7.00 -8.95 -10.30
N ASP A 39 -6.30 -9.47 -11.28
CA ASP A 39 -4.83 -9.53 -11.42
C ASP A 39 -4.27 -8.62 -12.51
N SER A 40 -5.11 -7.90 -13.24
CA SER A 40 -4.73 -7.08 -14.39
C SER A 40 -5.67 -5.90 -14.60
N TYR A 41 -5.20 -4.85 -15.29
CA TYR A 41 -6.05 -3.71 -15.66
C TYR A 41 -7.30 -4.14 -16.45
N ARG A 42 -7.20 -5.23 -17.22
CA ARG A 42 -8.31 -5.78 -17.99
C ARG A 42 -9.34 -6.47 -17.09
N SER A 43 -8.89 -7.20 -16.07
CA SER A 43 -9.81 -7.80 -15.08
C SER A 43 -10.45 -6.74 -14.19
N VAL A 44 -9.73 -5.67 -13.83
CA VAL A 44 -10.31 -4.49 -13.16
C VAL A 44 -11.39 -3.82 -14.02
N TYR A 45 -11.09 -3.54 -15.28
CA TYR A 45 -12.09 -3.00 -16.23
C TYR A 45 -13.32 -3.90 -16.34
N ARG A 46 -13.11 -5.22 -16.44
CA ARG A 46 -14.21 -6.20 -16.52
C ARG A 46 -15.06 -6.19 -15.24
N PHE A 47 -14.43 -6.17 -14.07
CA PHE A 47 -15.11 -6.11 -12.78
C PHE A 47 -16.02 -4.88 -12.69
N ILE A 48 -15.48 -3.70 -13.01
CA ILE A 48 -16.24 -2.44 -13.01
C ILE A 48 -17.41 -2.49 -13.99
N ASN A 49 -17.20 -3.06 -15.17
CA ASN A 49 -18.25 -3.17 -16.18
C ASN A 49 -19.37 -4.13 -15.77
N VAL A 50 -19.04 -5.26 -15.13
CA VAL A 50 -20.02 -6.28 -14.71
C VAL A 50 -20.76 -5.87 -13.43
N ARG A 51 -20.05 -5.29 -12.45
CA ARG A 51 -20.62 -4.96 -11.13
C ARG A 51 -21.01 -3.49 -10.97
N ARG A 52 -21.18 -2.75 -12.08
CA ARG A 52 -21.44 -1.31 -12.05
C ARG A 52 -22.63 -0.92 -11.18
N ASP A 53 -23.75 -1.61 -11.31
CA ASP A 53 -24.97 -1.26 -10.58
C ASP A 53 -24.82 -1.54 -9.09
N TRP A 54 -24.16 -2.65 -8.75
CA TRP A 54 -23.78 -2.95 -7.37
C TRP A 54 -22.83 -1.89 -6.79
N LEU A 55 -21.81 -1.47 -7.55
CA LEU A 55 -20.89 -0.41 -7.14
C LEU A 55 -21.64 0.93 -6.92
N ARG A 56 -22.54 1.31 -7.82
CA ARG A 56 -23.39 2.51 -7.66
C ARG A 56 -24.18 2.49 -6.36
N GLN A 57 -24.80 1.36 -6.05
CA GLN A 57 -25.62 1.20 -4.84
C GLN A 57 -24.80 1.29 -3.54
N HIS A 58 -23.59 0.74 -3.52
CA HIS A 58 -22.83 0.55 -2.27
C HIS A 58 -21.70 1.57 -2.05
N THR A 59 -21.23 2.25 -3.11
CA THR A 59 -20.10 3.19 -3.03
C THR A 59 -20.48 4.63 -3.38
N GLY A 60 -21.74 4.87 -3.77
CA GLY A 60 -22.20 6.19 -4.22
C GLY A 60 -21.63 6.58 -5.59
N LEU A 61 -21.24 5.60 -6.41
CA LEU A 61 -20.63 5.83 -7.73
C LEU A 61 -21.58 6.54 -8.70
N ASN A 62 -21.30 7.81 -9.00
CA ASN A 62 -22.16 8.65 -9.85
C ASN A 62 -21.66 8.83 -11.29
N TRP A 63 -20.87 7.88 -11.81
CA TRP A 63 -20.38 7.99 -13.18
C TRP A 63 -21.49 7.87 -14.22
N ARG A 64 -21.59 8.89 -15.09
CA ARG A 64 -22.57 8.94 -16.19
C ARG A 64 -22.26 7.88 -17.24
N ARG A 65 -20.99 7.67 -17.56
CA ARG A 65 -20.48 6.62 -18.47
C ARG A 65 -19.51 5.71 -17.73
N LYS A 66 -19.23 4.53 -18.26
CA LYS A 66 -18.17 3.66 -17.74
C LYS A 66 -16.81 4.14 -18.26
N PRO A 67 -15.73 4.06 -17.46
CA PRO A 67 -14.41 4.34 -17.96
C PRO A 67 -14.03 3.28 -18.99
N CYS A 68 -13.41 3.70 -20.09
CA CYS A 68 -12.79 2.77 -21.02
C CYS A 68 -11.51 2.20 -20.41
N TYR A 69 -11.02 1.10 -20.99
CA TYR A 69 -9.78 0.46 -20.56
C TYR A 69 -8.60 1.45 -20.52
N THR A 70 -8.44 2.27 -21.56
CA THR A 70 -7.35 3.24 -21.65
C THR A 70 -7.44 4.31 -20.57
N ALA A 71 -8.66 4.80 -20.25
CA ALA A 71 -8.86 5.73 -19.15
C ALA A 71 -8.43 5.12 -17.81
N LEU A 72 -8.88 3.90 -17.49
CA LEU A 72 -8.46 3.21 -16.26
C LEU A 72 -6.95 3.02 -16.20
N TYR A 73 -6.34 2.55 -17.29
CA TYR A 73 -4.91 2.34 -17.38
C TYR A 73 -4.12 3.64 -17.14
N THR A 74 -4.50 4.74 -17.80
CA THR A 74 -3.83 6.04 -17.64
C THR A 74 -3.98 6.59 -16.22
N ILE A 75 -5.18 6.51 -15.65
CA ILE A 75 -5.43 6.98 -14.28
C ILE A 75 -4.60 6.17 -13.28
N LEU A 76 -4.63 4.83 -13.38
CA LEU A 76 -3.95 3.98 -12.40
C LEU A 76 -2.43 4.05 -12.52
N ARG A 77 -1.90 4.20 -13.73
CA ARG A 77 -0.46 4.31 -13.98
C ARG A 77 0.15 5.60 -13.41
N GLY A 78 -0.61 6.68 -13.35
CA GLY A 78 -0.12 7.98 -12.88
C GLY A 78 -0.27 8.22 -11.37
N ILE A 79 -0.78 7.25 -10.62
CA ILE A 79 -0.91 7.37 -9.17
C ILE A 79 0.48 7.46 -8.53
N ASP A 80 0.62 8.41 -7.61
CA ASP A 80 1.76 8.46 -6.71
C ASP A 80 1.65 7.31 -5.69
N ALA A 81 2.57 6.35 -5.82
CA ALA A 81 2.63 5.19 -4.94
C ALA A 81 2.92 5.57 -3.47
N ALA A 82 3.72 6.63 -3.23
CA ALA A 82 4.04 7.09 -1.89
C ALA A 82 2.82 7.72 -1.22
N ALA A 83 2.07 8.55 -1.95
CA ALA A 83 0.83 9.13 -1.44
C ALA A 83 -0.23 8.07 -1.15
N LEU A 84 -0.33 7.03 -1.99
CA LEU A 84 -1.23 5.90 -1.76
C LEU A 84 -0.84 5.10 -0.50
N GLU A 85 0.46 4.80 -0.32
CA GLU A 85 0.94 4.11 0.88
C GLU A 85 0.65 4.93 2.14
N GLN A 86 0.92 6.23 2.13
CA GLN A 86 0.64 7.12 3.25
C GLN A 86 -0.84 7.15 3.61
N ALA A 87 -1.73 7.21 2.61
CA ALA A 87 -3.16 7.17 2.83
C ALA A 87 -3.58 5.84 3.50
N LEU A 88 -3.10 4.70 3.00
CA LEU A 88 -3.39 3.40 3.59
C LEU A 88 -2.80 3.24 5.00
N ARG A 89 -1.60 3.77 5.24
CA ARG A 89 -0.94 3.83 6.55
C ARG A 89 -1.78 4.62 7.56
N GLN A 90 -2.31 5.77 7.15
CA GLN A 90 -3.23 6.56 7.98
C GLN A 90 -4.50 5.79 8.31
N GLN A 91 -5.04 5.02 7.35
CA GLN A 91 -6.20 4.15 7.61
C GLN A 91 -5.85 3.07 8.63
N ALA A 92 -4.71 2.41 8.48
CA ALA A 92 -4.25 1.39 9.41
C ALA A 92 -4.10 1.96 10.82
N ALA A 93 -3.52 3.14 10.97
CA ALA A 93 -3.37 3.82 12.26
C ALA A 93 -4.73 4.11 12.94
N GLN A 94 -5.77 4.44 12.18
CA GLN A 94 -7.12 4.66 12.72
C GLN A 94 -7.83 3.36 13.13
N LEU A 95 -7.51 2.25 12.49
CA LEU A 95 -8.07 0.92 12.79
C LEU A 95 -7.29 0.19 13.88
N THR A 96 -6.07 0.63 14.15
CA THR A 96 -5.18 0.05 15.15
C THR A 96 -5.79 0.25 16.53
N THR A 97 -6.16 -0.85 17.18
CA THR A 97 -6.63 -0.78 18.56
C THR A 97 -5.45 -0.55 19.52
N PRO A 98 -5.61 0.32 20.55
CA PRO A 98 -4.60 0.42 21.59
C PRO A 98 -4.50 -0.94 22.29
N ALA A 99 -3.27 -1.45 22.42
CA ALA A 99 -3.03 -2.73 23.07
C ALA A 99 -3.54 -2.64 24.51
N LYS A 100 -4.70 -3.25 24.79
CA LYS A 100 -5.19 -3.42 26.15
C LYS A 100 -4.27 -4.43 26.83
N ASN A 101 -3.29 -3.97 27.61
CA ASN A 101 -2.56 -4.63 28.71
C ASN A 101 -2.37 -6.16 28.70
N GLU A 102 -2.34 -6.83 27.55
CA GLU A 102 -2.21 -8.28 27.44
C GLU A 102 -1.14 -8.61 26.40
N GLY A 103 0.11 -8.58 26.85
CA GLY A 103 1.25 -9.18 26.15
C GLY A 103 1.98 -8.29 25.12
N LEU A 104 3.18 -8.75 24.75
CA LEU A 104 3.95 -8.21 23.64
C LEU A 104 3.18 -8.45 22.34
N CYS A 105 2.83 -7.38 21.62
CA CYS A 105 2.24 -7.53 20.30
C CYS A 105 3.36 -7.66 19.25
N ALA A 106 3.23 -8.68 18.41
CA ALA A 106 4.23 -9.03 17.41
C ALA A 106 3.96 -8.30 16.09
N ILE A 107 5.00 -7.68 15.54
CA ILE A 107 5.03 -7.05 14.23
C ILE A 107 6.02 -7.81 13.37
N ALA A 108 5.56 -8.42 12.29
CA ALA A 108 6.40 -9.08 11.30
C ALA A 108 6.82 -8.10 10.22
N LEU A 109 8.12 -8.05 9.94
CA LEU A 109 8.69 -7.33 8.81
C LEU A 109 9.09 -8.37 7.76
N ASP A 110 8.41 -8.33 6.62
CA ASP A 110 8.58 -9.30 5.53
C ASP A 110 8.90 -8.58 4.21
N GLY A 111 10.03 -8.96 3.61
CA GLY A 111 10.57 -8.43 2.37
C GLY A 111 10.20 -9.30 1.16
N LYS A 112 9.68 -8.69 0.10
CA LYS A 112 9.31 -9.37 -1.15
C LYS A 112 9.83 -8.62 -2.36
N THR A 113 10.44 -9.36 -3.28
CA THR A 113 10.76 -8.87 -4.62
C THR A 113 9.54 -8.98 -5.52
N LEU A 114 9.10 -7.87 -6.12
CA LEU A 114 7.99 -7.88 -7.05
C LEU A 114 8.40 -8.46 -8.40
N ARG A 115 7.81 -9.61 -8.75
CA ARG A 115 8.03 -10.25 -10.07
C ARG A 115 7.53 -9.36 -11.20
N GLY A 116 8.31 -9.25 -12.28
CA GLY A 116 7.97 -8.45 -13.45
C GLY A 116 8.23 -6.94 -13.31
N SER A 117 8.81 -6.49 -12.19
CA SER A 117 9.19 -5.09 -11.97
C SER A 117 10.60 -4.72 -12.46
N LEU A 118 11.36 -5.74 -12.89
CA LEU A 118 12.67 -5.61 -13.54
C LEU A 118 12.45 -5.19 -14.99
N ASP A 119 13.06 -4.09 -15.40
CA ASP A 119 13.12 -3.69 -16.80
C ASP A 119 14.57 -3.83 -17.29
N GLN A 120 14.86 -4.93 -17.98
CA GLN A 120 16.19 -5.19 -18.52
C GLN A 120 16.57 -4.19 -19.63
N ALA A 121 15.60 -3.72 -20.40
CA ALA A 121 15.85 -2.78 -21.50
C ALA A 121 16.18 -1.38 -20.98
N ALA A 122 15.52 -0.96 -19.90
CA ALA A 122 15.80 0.29 -19.19
C ALA A 122 16.83 0.14 -18.05
N GLN A 123 17.46 -1.04 -17.90
CA GLN A 123 18.37 -1.39 -16.80
C GLN A 123 17.82 -1.03 -15.40
N THR A 124 16.50 -1.06 -15.23
CA THR A 124 15.86 -0.73 -13.97
C THR A 124 15.78 -2.00 -13.11
N PRO A 125 16.41 -2.03 -11.93
CA PRO A 125 16.42 -3.19 -11.05
C PRO A 125 15.01 -3.50 -10.53
N ALA A 126 14.82 -4.75 -10.06
CA ALA A 126 13.55 -5.17 -9.48
C ALA A 126 13.16 -4.29 -8.27
N LEU A 127 11.87 -4.01 -8.15
CA LEU A 127 11.31 -3.32 -6.99
C LEU A 127 11.19 -4.31 -5.84
N GLN A 128 11.88 -4.00 -4.75
CA GLN A 128 11.79 -4.68 -3.48
C GLN A 128 10.75 -3.99 -2.60
N TRP A 129 10.05 -4.76 -1.79
CA TRP A 129 8.95 -4.29 -0.96
C TRP A 129 9.06 -4.87 0.45
N LEU A 130 9.11 -4.04 1.48
CA LEU A 130 9.08 -4.46 2.87
C LEU A 130 7.77 -4.01 3.50
N SER A 131 7.10 -4.91 4.21
CA SER A 131 5.85 -4.60 4.90
C SER A 131 5.90 -4.93 6.38
N ALA A 132 5.35 -4.04 7.21
CA ALA A 132 5.16 -4.26 8.64
C ALA A 132 3.74 -4.74 8.92
N PHE A 133 3.61 -6.00 9.31
CA PHE A 133 2.33 -6.64 9.58
C PHE A 133 2.14 -6.88 11.07
N ARG A 134 1.08 -6.34 11.66
CA ARG A 134 0.71 -6.56 13.06
C ARG A 134 -0.21 -7.77 13.17
N HIS A 135 0.25 -8.80 13.89
CA HIS A 135 -0.49 -10.06 13.98
C HIS A 135 -1.84 -9.94 14.69
N LEU A 136 -1.97 -9.04 15.66
CA LEU A 136 -3.16 -8.90 16.50
C LEU A 136 -4.41 -8.48 15.69
N ASP A 137 -4.28 -7.47 14.82
CA ASP A 137 -5.42 -6.91 14.07
C ASP A 137 -5.44 -7.36 12.61
N HIS A 138 -4.46 -8.18 12.21
CA HIS A 138 -4.25 -8.57 10.83
C HIS A 138 -4.10 -7.36 9.89
N LEU A 139 -3.40 -6.33 10.35
CA LEU A 139 -3.21 -5.06 9.64
C LEU A 139 -1.76 -4.87 9.22
N VAL A 140 -1.59 -4.37 8.00
CA VAL A 140 -0.32 -3.80 7.57
C VAL A 140 -0.24 -2.37 8.10
N LEU A 141 0.74 -2.10 8.97
CA LEU A 141 0.93 -0.81 9.61
C LEU A 141 1.70 0.18 8.74
N GLY A 142 2.51 -0.31 7.82
CA GLY A 142 3.33 0.52 6.94
C GLY A 142 4.14 -0.33 5.98
N GLN A 143 4.55 0.28 4.87
CA GLN A 143 5.30 -0.37 3.81
C GLN A 143 6.36 0.57 3.24
N VAL A 144 7.49 0.01 2.83
CA VAL A 144 8.58 0.73 2.18
C VAL A 144 9.02 -0.06 0.96
N SER A 145 9.33 0.64 -0.13
CA SER A 145 9.83 0.02 -1.37
C SER A 145 11.11 0.68 -1.83
N TRP A 146 12.05 -0.10 -2.33
CA TRP A 146 13.31 0.37 -2.89
C TRP A 146 13.73 -0.48 -4.09
N ARG A 147 14.75 -0.02 -4.82
CA ARG A 147 15.28 -0.67 -6.01
C ARG A 147 16.76 -0.99 -5.79
N ASP A 148 17.19 -2.20 -6.14
CA ASP A 148 18.57 -2.65 -5.94
C ASP A 148 19.55 -1.86 -6.83
N GLY A 149 20.37 -1.00 -6.24
CA GLY A 149 21.27 -0.08 -6.95
C GLY A 149 21.23 1.35 -6.39
N ASP A 150 20.15 1.70 -5.68
CA ASP A 150 20.15 2.83 -4.77
C ASP A 150 20.98 2.49 -3.51
N LYS A 151 21.46 3.48 -2.76
CA LYS A 151 22.17 3.27 -1.46
C LYS A 151 21.31 2.57 -0.39
N ASN A 152 20.08 2.21 -0.72
CA ASN A 152 19.09 1.64 0.17
C ASN A 152 19.11 0.12 0.05
N ASN A 153 19.32 -0.54 1.18
CA ASN A 153 19.24 -1.99 1.32
C ASN A 153 18.04 -2.35 2.23
N GLU A 154 17.65 -3.62 2.21
CA GLU A 154 16.53 -4.13 3.02
C GLU A 154 16.69 -3.83 4.51
N ILE A 155 17.93 -3.86 5.02
CA ILE A 155 18.24 -3.59 6.42
C ILE A 155 17.94 -2.13 6.79
N ALA A 156 18.38 -1.18 5.96
CA ALA A 156 18.10 0.23 6.15
C ALA A 156 16.59 0.51 6.01
N ALA A 157 15.91 -0.15 5.05
CA ALA A 157 14.47 -0.04 4.90
C ALA A 157 13.71 -0.55 6.14
N ALA A 158 14.18 -1.65 6.75
CA ALA A 158 13.61 -2.18 7.99
C ALA A 158 13.83 -1.23 9.17
N GLN A 159 15.02 -0.67 9.33
CA GLN A 159 15.32 0.32 10.37
C GLN A 159 14.45 1.57 10.21
N GLN A 160 14.36 2.10 8.99
CA GLN A 160 13.52 3.24 8.66
C GLN A 160 12.05 2.96 9.01
N LEU A 161 11.52 1.79 8.62
CA LEU A 161 10.12 1.44 8.88
C LEU A 161 9.83 1.29 10.38
N ILE A 162 10.76 0.72 11.16
CA ILE A 162 10.63 0.65 12.63
C ILE A 162 10.61 2.06 13.25
N GLU A 163 11.51 2.94 12.80
CA GLU A 163 11.58 4.33 13.27
C GLU A 163 10.33 5.13 12.92
N GLU A 164 9.81 4.98 11.70
CA GLU A 164 8.58 5.64 11.22
C GLU A 164 7.33 5.14 11.96
N LEU A 165 7.25 3.86 12.28
CA LEU A 165 6.15 3.31 13.07
C LEU A 165 6.18 3.81 14.51
N GLY A 166 7.39 3.96 15.08
CA GLY A 166 7.58 4.60 16.38
C GLY A 166 6.86 3.91 17.55
N LEU A 167 6.58 2.61 17.45
CA LEU A 167 5.83 1.85 18.46
C LEU A 167 6.77 1.21 19.50
N PRO A 168 6.90 1.78 20.72
CA PRO A 168 7.72 1.19 21.78
C PRO A 168 7.05 -0.05 22.37
N GLY A 169 7.85 -0.98 22.91
CA GLY A 169 7.36 -2.18 23.60
C GLY A 169 6.72 -3.25 22.70
N GLN A 170 6.92 -3.16 21.39
CA GLN A 170 6.47 -4.17 20.43
C GLN A 170 7.58 -5.17 20.11
N LEU A 171 7.20 -6.41 19.83
CA LEU A 171 8.13 -7.45 19.37
C LEU A 171 8.23 -7.39 17.85
N TYR A 172 9.37 -6.97 17.31
CA TYR A 172 9.62 -7.03 15.87
C TYR A 172 10.23 -8.37 15.50
N THR A 173 9.65 -9.03 14.51
CA THR A 173 10.15 -10.28 13.93
C THR A 173 10.60 -10.02 12.51
N LEU A 174 11.81 -10.48 12.17
CA LEU A 174 12.44 -10.33 10.86
C LEU A 174 13.14 -11.64 10.50
N ASP A 175 13.45 -11.83 9.22
CA ASP A 175 14.24 -12.97 8.76
C ASP A 175 15.70 -12.93 9.28
N ALA A 176 16.36 -14.07 9.28
CA ALA A 176 17.73 -14.26 9.79
C ALA A 176 18.77 -13.37 9.10
N LEU A 177 18.50 -12.93 7.87
CA LEU A 177 19.31 -11.94 7.15
C LEU A 177 19.50 -10.62 7.93
N HIS A 178 18.58 -10.32 8.85
CA HIS A 178 18.61 -9.14 9.70
C HIS A 178 19.35 -9.33 11.02
N CYS A 179 19.94 -10.50 11.30
CA CYS A 179 20.75 -10.76 12.49
C CYS A 179 22.15 -10.10 12.41
N GLN A 180 22.20 -8.80 12.12
CA GLN A 180 23.43 -8.00 12.06
C GLN A 180 23.56 -7.10 13.28
N LYS A 181 24.80 -6.81 13.69
CA LYS A 181 25.10 -6.02 14.91
C LYS A 181 24.37 -4.67 14.95
N ASN A 182 24.21 -4.01 13.81
CA ASN A 182 23.57 -2.68 13.73
C ASN A 182 22.03 -2.74 13.80
N THR A 183 21.39 -3.82 13.37
CA THR A 183 19.91 -3.94 13.40
C THR A 183 19.41 -4.17 14.83
N ALA A 184 20.17 -4.90 15.64
CA ALA A 184 19.86 -5.14 17.06
C ALA A 184 19.97 -3.87 17.94
N ASP A 185 20.74 -2.87 17.52
CA ASP A 185 20.94 -1.63 18.29
C ASP A 185 19.80 -0.60 18.11
N CYS A 186 19.11 -0.57 16.97
CA CYS A 186 17.94 0.28 16.78
C CYS A 186 16.80 -0.07 17.76
N SER A 187 16.64 -1.36 18.11
CA SER A 187 15.69 -1.80 19.14
C SER A 187 16.14 -1.53 20.58
N LYS A 188 17.45 -1.28 20.82
CA LYS A 188 18.01 -1.11 22.17
C LYS A 188 18.09 0.35 22.64
N LYS A 189 18.09 1.33 21.73
CA LYS A 189 18.24 2.76 22.08
C LYS A 189 17.06 3.40 22.83
N ARG A 190 16.05 2.63 23.25
CA ARG A 190 14.86 3.11 23.96
C ARG A 190 14.48 2.23 25.16
N GLN A 191 15.48 1.68 25.87
CA GLN A 191 15.30 1.22 27.26
C GLN A 191 15.60 2.37 28.22
#